data_AF-A0A919J4H8-F1
#
_entry.id   AF-A0A919J4H8-F1
#
_cell.length_a   1.000
_cell.length_b   1.000
_cell.length_c   1.000
_cell.angle_alpha   90.00
_cell.angle_beta   90.00
_cell.angle_gamma   90.00
#
_symmetry.space_group_name_H-M   'P 1'
#
loop_
_entity.id
_entity.type
_entity.pdbx_description
1 polymer ?
#
loop_
_entity_poly.entity_id
_entity_poly.type
_entity_poly.pdbx_seq_one_letter_code
_entity_poly.pdbx_strand_id
1 'polypeptide(L)'
;MADRQPQWFHFAWWVFDIDAALALIDATPRDTRALDVTAWAAAYGLDRLDDPDGTTVNLIGPTSDGLDRLYAMSTDLTRPVLLGMVRIGDNPPAGLLIDGVHRLYHAWSNGVPQLRAYVLTAEETRAVQHDKLLGPGGTSLIAPSP
;
A
#
# COMPACT_ATOMS: atom_id res chain seq x y z
N MET A 1 8.45 -25.75 -9.03
CA MET A 1 8.33 -24.46 -8.34
C MET A 1 6.94 -23.97 -8.67
N ALA A 2 6.04 -23.85 -7.70
CA ALA A 2 4.69 -23.38 -8.01
C ALA A 2 4.81 -21.91 -8.44
N ASP A 3 4.29 -21.57 -9.63
CA ASP A 3 4.12 -20.19 -10.07
C ASP A 3 3.27 -19.47 -9.04
N ARG A 4 3.92 -18.72 -8.15
CA ARG A 4 3.23 -17.79 -7.27
C ARG A 4 2.66 -16.71 -8.17
N GLN A 5 1.34 -16.59 -8.22
CA GLN A 5 0.72 -15.48 -8.94
C GLN A 5 1.21 -14.16 -8.32
N PRO A 6 1.62 -13.18 -9.15
CA PRO A 6 2.10 -11.91 -8.65
C PRO A 6 1.05 -11.24 -7.77
N GLN A 7 1.48 -10.72 -6.62
CA GLN A 7 0.60 -10.00 -5.71
C GLN A 7 0.45 -8.55 -6.17
N TRP A 8 -0.80 -8.14 -6.41
CA TRP A 8 -1.12 -6.80 -6.89
C TRP A 8 -1.89 -6.00 -5.84
N PHE A 9 -1.57 -4.72 -5.71
CA PHE A 9 -2.35 -3.76 -4.92
C PHE A 9 -3.03 -2.75 -5.85
N HIS A 10 -4.34 -2.55 -5.67
CA HIS A 10 -5.13 -1.63 -6.49
C HIS A 10 -5.49 -0.39 -5.68
N PHE A 11 -5.22 0.78 -6.25
CA PHE A 11 -5.63 2.07 -5.69
C PHE A 11 -6.06 3.02 -6.80
N ALA A 12 -7.36 3.33 -6.85
CA ALA A 12 -7.98 4.11 -7.92
C ALA A 12 -7.59 3.56 -9.32
N TRP A 13 -6.92 4.37 -10.13
CA TRP A 13 -6.46 4.05 -11.49
C TRP A 13 -5.08 3.37 -11.52
N TRP A 14 -4.48 3.12 -10.36
CA TRP A 14 -3.14 2.54 -10.25
C TRP A 14 -3.18 1.12 -9.73
N VAL A 15 -2.22 0.33 -10.21
CA VAL A 15 -1.95 -1.03 -9.77
C VAL A 15 -0.47 -1.11 -9.42
N PHE A 16 -0.12 -1.66 -8.26
CA PHE A 16 1.26 -1.79 -7.82
C PHE A 16 1.65 -3.27 -7.75
N ASP A 17 2.79 -3.63 -8.33
CA ASP A 17 3.39 -4.97 -8.22
C ASP A 17 4.13 -5.10 -6.90
N ILE A 18 3.58 -5.90 -5.98
CA ILE A 18 4.15 -6.07 -4.64
C ILE A 18 5.39 -6.97 -4.66
N ASP A 19 5.43 -7.97 -5.53
CA ASP A 19 6.59 -8.85 -5.62
C ASP A 19 7.78 -8.10 -6.24
N ALA A 20 7.56 -7.26 -7.26
CA ALA A 20 8.60 -6.38 -7.80
C ALA A 20 9.07 -5.35 -6.77
N ALA A 21 8.15 -4.81 -5.96
CA ALA A 21 8.51 -3.86 -4.90
C ALA A 21 9.38 -4.50 -3.82
N LEU A 22 9.06 -5.73 -3.40
CA LEU A 22 9.90 -6.50 -2.48
C LEU A 22 11.25 -6.83 -3.10
N ALA A 23 11.30 -7.16 -4.39
CA ALA A 23 12.56 -7.39 -5.10
C ALA A 23 13.46 -6.14 -5.11
N LEU A 24 12.91 -4.93 -5.18
CA LEU A 24 13.69 -3.68 -5.04
C LEU A 24 14.27 -3.52 -3.63
N ILE A 25 13.52 -3.89 -2.59
CA ILE A 25 14.02 -3.90 -1.21
C ILE A 25 15.14 -4.91 -1.05
N ASP A 26 14.98 -6.13 -1.58
CA ASP A 26 15.98 -7.19 -1.49
C ASP A 26 17.25 -6.86 -2.27
N ALA A 27 17.12 -6.21 -3.43
CA ALA A 27 18.25 -5.78 -4.26
C ALA A 27 19.06 -4.66 -3.61
N THR A 28 18.42 -3.79 -2.82
CA THR A 28 19.08 -2.73 -2.05
C THR A 28 18.58 -2.73 -0.61
N PRO A 29 19.14 -3.61 0.25
CA PRO A 29 18.72 -3.75 1.63
C PRO A 29 18.82 -2.43 2.39
N ARG A 30 17.80 -2.14 3.17
CA ARG A 30 17.65 -0.88 3.92
C ARG A 30 16.93 -1.10 5.23
N ASP A 31 17.16 -0.20 6.18
CA ASP A 31 16.48 -0.26 7.46
C ASP A 31 14.99 0.04 7.33
N THR A 32 14.19 -0.62 8.16
CA THR A 32 12.77 -0.31 8.31
C THR A 32 12.58 0.96 9.13
N ARG A 33 11.57 1.76 8.77
CA ARG A 33 11.15 2.93 9.55
C ARG A 33 9.99 2.56 10.46
N ALA A 34 9.86 3.26 11.59
CA ALA A 34 8.69 3.14 12.45
C ALA A 34 7.48 3.83 11.79
N LEU A 35 6.38 3.10 11.69
CA LEU A 35 5.09 3.58 11.23
C LEU A 35 4.17 3.72 12.44
N ASP A 36 3.63 4.92 12.66
CA ASP A 36 2.67 5.19 13.73
C ASP A 36 1.33 4.54 13.41
N VAL A 37 0.93 3.56 14.21
CA VAL A 37 -0.25 2.74 13.92
C VAL A 37 -1.53 3.56 14.03
N THR A 38 -1.63 4.46 15.02
CA THR A 38 -2.83 5.27 15.25
C THR A 38 -3.06 6.26 14.11
N ALA A 39 -2.01 6.96 13.68
CA ALA A 39 -2.11 7.94 12.60
C ALA A 39 -2.50 7.28 11.27
N TRP A 40 -1.92 6.11 10.97
CA TRP A 40 -2.24 5.37 9.75
C TRP A 40 -3.61 4.70 9.83
N ALA A 41 -4.01 4.18 10.99
CA ALA A 41 -5.35 3.63 11.19
C ALA A 41 -6.43 4.70 10.95
N ALA A 42 -6.24 5.91 11.49
CA ALA A 42 -7.14 7.04 11.28
C ALA A 42 -7.18 7.47 9.80
N ALA A 43 -6.02 7.57 9.14
CA ALA A 43 -5.94 7.91 7.71
C ALA A 43 -6.66 6.88 6.81
N TYR A 44 -6.72 5.62 7.24
CA TYR A 44 -7.40 4.53 6.54
C TYR A 44 -8.86 4.36 6.97
N GLY A 45 -9.33 5.13 7.96
CA GLY A 45 -10.70 5.07 8.49
C GLY A 45 -10.99 3.83 9.35
N LEU A 46 -9.96 3.20 9.91
CA LEU A 46 -10.12 1.98 10.71
C LEU A 46 -10.92 2.22 12.01
N ASP A 47 -10.81 3.42 12.58
CA ASP A 47 -11.56 3.87 13.74
C ASP A 47 -13.06 4.08 13.49
N ARG A 48 -13.47 4.03 12.22
CA ARG A 48 -14.83 4.29 11.75
C ARG A 48 -15.43 3.14 10.95
N LEU A 49 -14.83 1.94 11.02
CA LEU A 49 -15.29 0.78 10.24
C LEU A 49 -16.75 0.38 10.52
N ASP A 50 -17.25 0.69 11.72
CA ASP A 50 -18.62 0.38 12.12
C ASP A 50 -19.51 1.65 12.18
N ASP A 51 -19.01 2.80 11.68
CA ASP A 51 -19.74 4.07 11.61
C ASP A 51 -20.49 4.19 10.26
N PRO A 52 -21.83 4.29 10.26
CA PRO A 52 -22.62 4.38 9.03
C PRO A 52 -22.57 5.76 8.34
N ASP A 53 -22.03 6.81 8.97
CA ASP A 53 -22.00 8.16 8.40
C ASP A 53 -20.92 8.31 7.31
N GLY A 54 -21.31 8.06 6.06
CA GLY A 54 -20.47 8.11 4.85
C GLY A 54 -20.00 9.51 4.41
N THR A 55 -19.84 10.47 5.32
CA THR A 55 -19.44 11.85 4.97
C THR A 55 -17.93 12.06 4.85
N THR A 56 -17.11 11.06 5.21
CA THR A 56 -15.66 11.04 4.93
C THR A 56 -15.29 9.92 3.97
N VAL A 57 -14.48 10.24 2.95
CA VAL A 57 -13.93 9.27 2.00
C VAL A 57 -12.81 8.50 2.71
N ASN A 58 -13.16 7.39 3.35
CA ASN A 58 -12.18 6.47 3.93
C ASN A 58 -11.49 5.70 2.79
N LEU A 59 -10.16 5.55 2.88
CA LEU A 59 -9.41 4.76 1.91
C LEU A 59 -9.84 3.29 1.91
N ILE A 60 -10.20 2.79 3.10
CA ILE A 60 -10.95 1.56 3.29
C ILE A 60 -12.39 2.02 3.55
N GLY A 61 -13.20 2.06 2.49
CA GLY A 61 -14.59 2.51 2.58
C GLY A 61 -15.40 1.71 3.63
N PRO A 62 -16.55 2.24 4.09
CA PRO A 62 -17.41 1.62 5.12
C PRO A 62 -17.94 0.23 4.72
N THR A 63 -17.82 -0.14 3.45
CA THR A 63 -18.27 -1.41 2.87
C THR A 63 -17.11 -2.23 2.30
N SER A 64 -15.86 -2.06 2.74
CA SER A 64 -14.77 -2.76 2.07
C SER A 64 -14.85 -4.28 2.33
N ASP A 65 -15.40 -5.01 1.36
CA ASP A 65 -15.29 -6.47 1.22
C ASP A 65 -13.81 -6.93 1.18
N GLY A 66 -12.87 -5.99 1.04
CA GLY A 66 -11.43 -6.21 0.95
C GLY A 66 -10.67 -6.29 2.28
N LEU A 67 -11.30 -6.04 3.44
CA LEU A 67 -10.68 -6.23 4.75
C LEU A 67 -11.28 -7.46 5.44
N ASP A 68 -10.62 -8.61 5.28
CA ASP A 68 -10.95 -9.81 6.06
C ASP A 68 -10.39 -9.65 7.48
N ARG A 69 -11.27 -9.32 8.43
CA ARG A 69 -10.91 -9.09 9.83
C ARG A 69 -10.35 -10.36 10.50
N LEU A 70 -10.88 -11.54 10.15
CA LEU A 70 -10.41 -12.80 10.74
C LEU A 70 -9.00 -13.12 10.25
N TYR A 71 -8.77 -12.98 8.94
CA TYR A 71 -7.43 -13.13 8.37
C TYR A 71 -6.47 -12.08 8.94
N ALA A 72 -6.90 -10.82 9.06
CA ALA A 72 -6.08 -9.75 9.62
C ALA A 72 -5.51 -10.12 11.00
N MET A 73 -6.36 -10.60 11.90
CA MET A 73 -5.96 -11.01 13.26
C MET A 73 -5.03 -12.24 13.29
N SER A 74 -4.83 -12.93 12.17
CA SER A 74 -3.86 -14.03 12.05
C SER A 74 -2.50 -13.59 11.50
N THR A 75 -2.36 -12.33 11.07
CA THR A 75 -1.14 -11.85 10.41
C THR A 75 0.03 -11.67 11.38
N ASP A 76 1.24 -11.98 10.92
CA ASP A 76 2.47 -11.80 11.68
C ASP A 76 2.89 -10.32 11.71
N LEU A 77 2.82 -9.69 12.89
CA LEU A 77 3.21 -8.29 13.11
C LEU A 77 4.71 -8.05 13.07
N THR A 78 5.53 -9.11 13.12
CA THR A 78 6.98 -8.97 12.92
C THR A 78 7.31 -8.69 11.45
N ARG A 79 6.46 -9.09 10.50
CA ARG A 79 6.71 -8.81 9.08
C ARG A 79 6.48 -7.33 8.78
N PRO A 80 7.49 -6.62 8.23
CA PRO A 80 7.32 -5.21 7.88
C PRO A 80 6.16 -4.99 6.91
N VAL A 81 5.51 -3.85 7.01
CA VAL A 81 4.57 -3.35 5.99
C VAL A 81 5.34 -2.62 4.89
N LEU A 82 4.68 -2.33 3.76
CA LEU A 82 5.31 -1.69 2.62
C LEU A 82 4.60 -0.38 2.25
N LEU A 83 5.37 0.70 2.30
CA LEU A 83 4.94 2.04 1.90
C LEU A 83 5.51 2.42 0.54
N GLY A 84 4.63 2.75 -0.39
CA GLY A 84 4.94 3.49 -1.60
C GLY A 84 4.83 5.00 -1.37
N MET A 85 5.62 5.79 -2.09
CA MET A 85 5.54 7.25 -2.09
C MET A 85 4.96 7.72 -3.43
N VAL A 86 3.68 8.08 -3.44
CA VAL A 86 2.94 8.47 -4.65
C VAL A 86 2.91 9.98 -4.82
N ARG A 87 3.05 10.47 -6.05
CA ARG A 87 2.85 11.88 -6.40
C ARG A 87 1.47 12.07 -7.01
N ILE A 88 0.69 13.01 -6.45
CA ILE A 88 -0.64 13.37 -6.95
C ILE A 88 -0.61 14.85 -7.35
N GLY A 89 -0.57 15.10 -8.66
CA GLY A 89 -0.33 16.44 -9.20
C GLY A 89 1.04 16.99 -8.79
N ASP A 90 1.10 18.29 -8.51
CA ASP A 90 2.33 18.99 -8.10
C ASP A 90 2.62 18.91 -6.59
N ASN A 91 1.85 18.12 -5.85
CA ASN A 91 2.05 17.96 -4.41
C ASN A 91 3.30 17.13 -4.09
N PRO A 92 3.91 17.35 -2.90
CA PRO A 92 4.95 16.46 -2.38
C PRO A 92 4.47 15.00 -2.37
N PRO A 93 5.38 14.01 -2.54
CA PRO A 93 5.02 12.61 -2.45
C PRO A 93 4.33 12.28 -1.14
N ALA A 94 3.17 11.62 -1.22
CA ALA A 94 2.41 11.13 -0.08
C ALA A 94 2.63 9.62 0.10
N GLY A 95 2.64 9.17 1.35
CA GLY A 95 2.75 7.74 1.66
C GLY A 95 1.45 6.99 1.35
N LEU A 96 1.58 5.82 0.76
CA LEU A 96 0.51 4.87 0.47
C LEU A 96 0.94 3.48 0.95
N LEU A 97 0.09 2.80 1.73
CA LEU A 97 0.32 1.44 2.19
C LEU A 97 -0.07 0.48 1.06
N ILE A 98 0.94 0.01 0.34
CA ILE A 98 0.75 -0.88 -0.82
C ILE A 98 0.75 -2.36 -0.41
N ASP A 99 1.34 -2.71 0.74
CA ASP A 99 1.16 -4.01 1.38
C ASP A 99 1.12 -3.88 2.91
N GLY A 100 0.29 -4.72 3.54
CA GLY A 100 0.20 -4.81 4.99
C GLY A 100 -0.99 -4.11 5.64
N VAL A 101 -2.04 -3.73 4.89
CA VAL A 101 -3.30 -3.20 5.45
C VAL A 101 -3.89 -4.11 6.54
N HIS A 102 -3.89 -5.42 6.31
CA HIS A 102 -4.32 -6.41 7.30
C HIS A 102 -3.44 -6.40 8.58
N ARG A 103 -2.13 -6.19 8.44
CA ARG A 103 -1.20 -6.05 9.58
C ARG A 103 -1.41 -4.73 10.32
N LEU A 104 -1.72 -3.65 9.61
CA LEU A 104 -2.11 -2.37 10.20
C LEU A 104 -3.38 -2.53 11.05
N TYR A 105 -4.41 -3.19 10.52
CA TYR A 105 -5.62 -3.50 11.29
C TYR A 105 -5.29 -4.33 12.53
N HIS A 106 -4.53 -5.42 12.37
CA HIS A 106 -4.17 -6.29 13.48
C HIS A 106 -3.40 -5.56 14.59
N ALA A 107 -2.43 -4.71 14.22
CA ALA A 107 -1.68 -3.89 15.16
C ALA A 107 -2.59 -2.88 15.88
N TRP A 108 -3.43 -2.18 15.13
CA TRP A 108 -4.35 -1.19 15.66
C TRP A 108 -5.36 -1.81 16.64
N SER A 109 -5.98 -2.94 16.27
CA SER A 109 -6.93 -3.67 17.13
C SER A 109 -6.31 -4.20 18.42
N ASN A 110 -5.00 -4.45 18.47
CA ASN A 110 -4.28 -4.87 19.67
C ASN A 110 -3.57 -3.73 20.41
N GLY A 111 -3.73 -2.47 19.97
CA GLY A 111 -3.08 -1.33 20.61
C GLY A 111 -1.55 -1.32 20.46
N VAL A 112 -1.00 -1.97 19.43
CA VAL A 112 0.42 -1.90 19.11
C VAL A 112 0.72 -0.51 18.55
N PRO A 113 1.65 0.27 19.14
CA PRO A 113 1.81 1.68 18.79
C PRO A 113 2.56 1.88 17.46
N GLN A 114 3.41 0.92 17.07
CA GLN A 114 4.29 1.06 15.92
C GLN A 114 4.42 -0.25 15.13
N LEU A 115 4.48 -0.11 13.81
CA LEU A 115 4.89 -1.17 12.90
C LEU A 115 6.22 -0.83 12.24
N ARG A 116 6.95 -1.86 11.80
CA ARG A 116 8.10 -1.68 10.91
C ARG A 116 7.60 -1.53 9.49
N ALA A 117 8.11 -0.54 8.77
CA ALA A 117 7.77 -0.29 7.37
C ALA A 117 9.01 -0.19 6.50
N TYR A 118 9.02 -0.91 5.38
CA TYR A 118 9.87 -0.55 4.26
C TYR A 118 9.23 0.62 3.52
N VAL A 119 10.03 1.60 3.15
CA VAL A 119 9.58 2.79 2.42
C VAL A 119 10.32 2.83 1.09
N LEU A 120 9.56 2.76 0.01
CA LEU A 120 10.07 2.96 -1.33
C LEU A 120 10.27 4.45 -1.58
N THR A 121 11.26 4.81 -2.40
CA THR A 121 11.32 6.16 -2.95
C THR A 121 10.17 6.39 -3.92
N ALA A 122 9.93 7.65 -4.29
CA ALA A 122 8.92 7.96 -5.30
C ALA A 122 9.31 7.39 -6.69
N GLU A 123 10.60 7.24 -6.99
CA GLU A 123 11.06 6.60 -8.23
C GLU A 123 10.82 5.09 -8.19
N GLU A 124 11.17 4.42 -7.09
CA GLU A 124 10.92 2.99 -6.91
C GLU A 124 9.42 2.68 -6.95
N THR A 125 8.61 3.51 -6.28
CA THR A 125 7.14 3.39 -6.31
C THR A 125 6.62 3.53 -7.73
N ARG A 126 7.15 4.48 -8.52
CA ARG A 126 6.74 4.66 -9.92
C ARG A 126 7.16 3.48 -10.80
N ALA A 127 8.31 2.87 -10.53
CA ALA A 127 8.82 1.73 -11.29
C ALA A 127 7.95 0.48 -11.17
N VAL A 128 7.28 0.30 -10.02
CA VAL A 128 6.36 -0.83 -9.75
C VAL A 128 4.88 -0.47 -9.96
N GLN A 129 4.60 0.74 -10.43
CA GLN A 129 3.25 1.26 -10.63
C GLN A 129 2.81 1.15 -12.08
N HIS A 130 1.69 0.49 -12.30
CA HIS A 130 1.02 0.30 -13.57
C HIS A 130 -0.29 1.10 -13.61
N ASP A 131 -0.72 1.49 -14.82
CA ASP A 131 -2.03 2.10 -15.04
C ASP A 131 -3.06 1.00 -15.29
N LYS A 132 -4.16 1.02 -14.53
CA LYS A 132 -5.27 0.07 -14.62
C LYS A 132 -5.93 0.09 -16.00
N LEU A 133 -5.87 1.20 -16.74
CA LEU A 133 -6.41 1.34 -18.09
C LEU A 133 -5.47 0.84 -19.19
N LEU A 134 -4.16 0.74 -18.92
CA LEU A 134 -3.16 0.31 -19.90
C LEU A 134 -2.73 -1.16 -19.73
N GLY A 135 -3.20 -1.83 -18.68
CA GLY A 135 -2.84 -3.22 -18.37
C GLY A 135 -1.33 -3.43 -18.18
N PRO A 136 -0.89 -4.67 -17.87
CA PRO A 136 0.52 -5.03 -17.92
C PRO A 136 0.95 -5.17 -19.38
N GLY A 137 1.06 -4.05 -20.10
CA GLY A 137 1.47 -4.00 -21.50
C GLY A 137 0.93 -2.78 -22.24
N GLY A 138 1.64 -1.65 -22.15
CA GLY A 138 1.22 -0.40 -22.81
C GLY A 138 2.33 0.65 -22.94
N THR A 139 3.38 0.30 -23.70
CA THR A 139 4.29 1.13 -24.53
C THR A 139 4.57 2.61 -24.20
N SER A 140 5.85 2.86 -23.90
CA SER A 140 6.77 3.83 -24.55
C SER A 140 6.15 5.06 -25.21
N LEU A 141 6.35 6.23 -24.59
CA LEU A 141 6.27 7.52 -25.28
C LEU A 141 7.66 7.85 -25.84
N ILE A 142 7.83 7.50 -27.11
CA ILE A 142 8.79 8.17 -28.00
C ILE A 142 8.44 9.66 -27.98
N ALA A 143 9.39 10.51 -27.59
CA ALA A 143 9.24 11.96 -27.68
C ALA A 143 9.20 12.39 -29.16
N PRO A 144 8.34 13.34 -29.56
CA PRO A 144 8.45 13.95 -30.88
C PRO A 144 9.67 14.89 -30.88
N SER A 145 10.62 14.63 -31.78
CA SER A 145 11.66 15.61 -32.12
C SER A 145 11.09 16.71 -33.03
N PRO A 146 11.59 17.95 -32.95
CA PRO A 146 11.21 19.04 -33.85
C PRO A 146 11.66 18.85 -35.30
#